data_AF-A0A316A8M0-F1
#
_entry.id   AF-A0A316A8M0-F1
#
_cell.length_a   1.000
_cell.length_b   1.000
_cell.length_c   1.000
_cell.angle_alpha   90.00
_cell.angle_beta   90.00
_cell.angle_gamma   90.00
#
_symmetry.space_group_name_H-M   'P 1'
#
loop_
_entity.id
_entity.type
_entity.pdbx_description
1 polymer ?
#
loop_
_entity_poly.entity_id
_entity_poly.type
_entity_poly.pdbx_seq_one_letter_code
_entity_poly.pdbx_strand_id
1 'polypeptide(L)'
;MIEVRPTVAIRRLEWVLEGLDSKPGWGADAAVVMAPAFADVVPPEMFVNAYQRRAERFAPVTVVALEADGDYSARASVADVEGAISVVHCHVEEAEPHRITRTWMLGYVPDGLTDRLPVVFGVDDVPSARAVDGGSRLVVMTGVPGSGKSTIADEVGRVLGDPVFAMDWLLGALTPFGGHHLKHTGEIADELLTTLAFRQLVAGQSSILDAPAEDAATRERWISMAKAAGARLRVVHCVCTDLELHRSRVEGRRRGIPGWYDAGDWGDVTTRMAAFTPWPAATLTLDTSRPLADCVADAVAFITRGT
;
A
#
# COMPACT_ATOMS: atom_id res chain seq x y z
N MET A 1 -24.18 25.46 6.34
CA MET A 1 -23.64 24.89 7.59
C MET A 1 -24.82 24.33 8.35
N ILE A 2 -24.89 23.02 8.53
CA ILE A 2 -25.91 22.40 9.39
C ILE A 2 -25.43 22.64 10.82
N GLU A 3 -26.23 23.37 11.60
CA GLU A 3 -25.93 23.76 12.98
C GLU A 3 -25.93 22.49 13.85
N VAL A 4 -24.74 22.01 14.22
CA VAL A 4 -24.61 20.81 15.05
C VAL A 4 -25.00 21.17 16.47
N ARG A 5 -25.93 20.42 17.07
CA ARG A 5 -26.37 20.64 18.46
C ARG A 5 -25.17 20.49 19.40
N PRO A 6 -24.85 21.47 20.25
CA PRO A 6 -23.66 21.39 21.11
C PRO A 6 -23.86 20.35 22.22
N THR A 7 -23.26 19.17 22.06
CA THR A 7 -23.28 18.08 23.04
C THR A 7 -22.08 18.13 23.97
N VAL A 8 -22.14 17.39 25.08
CA VAL A 8 -20.99 17.29 26.01
C VAL A 8 -19.80 16.60 25.35
N ALA A 9 -20.04 15.66 24.44
CA ALA A 9 -19.00 15.04 23.62
C ALA A 9 -18.35 16.03 22.64
N ILE A 10 -19.13 16.90 21.99
CA ILE A 10 -18.57 17.93 21.10
C ILE A 10 -17.62 18.85 21.87
N ARG A 11 -18.01 19.32 23.06
CA ARG A 11 -17.14 20.19 23.88
C ARG A 11 -15.80 19.53 24.23
N ARG A 12 -15.80 18.22 24.50
CA ARG A 12 -14.56 17.47 24.77
C ARG A 12 -13.77 17.20 23.50
N LEU A 13 -14.43 16.95 22.38
CA LEU A 13 -13.78 16.83 21.09
C LEU A 13 -13.13 18.15 20.66
N GLU A 14 -13.77 19.29 20.88
CA GLU A 14 -13.19 20.62 20.66
C GLU A 14 -11.90 20.79 21.47
N TRP A 15 -11.89 20.42 22.75
CA TRP A 15 -10.66 20.41 23.55
C TRP A 15 -9.58 19.52 22.90
N VAL A 16 -9.92 18.34 22.36
CA VAL A 16 -8.94 17.50 21.64
C VAL A 16 -8.40 18.20 20.38
N LEU A 17 -9.28 18.87 19.62
CA LEU A 17 -8.92 19.59 18.40
C LEU A 17 -8.03 20.82 18.68
N GLU A 18 -8.23 21.51 19.80
CA GLU A 18 -7.36 22.61 20.24
C GLU A 18 -5.90 22.17 20.43
N GLY A 19 -5.68 20.91 20.81
CA GLY A 19 -4.33 20.33 20.88
C GLY A 19 -3.69 20.14 19.52
N LEU A 20 -4.47 19.80 18.48
CA LEU A 20 -3.99 19.71 17.09
C LEU A 20 -3.74 21.10 16.49
N ASP A 21 -4.42 22.12 17.00
CA ASP A 21 -4.29 23.52 16.57
C ASP A 21 -3.13 24.27 17.26
N SER A 22 -2.34 23.59 18.10
CA SER A 22 -1.28 24.21 18.92
C SER A 22 -1.80 25.35 19.82
N LYS A 23 -3.01 25.24 20.37
CA LYS A 23 -3.57 26.30 21.24
C LYS A 23 -2.65 26.54 22.46
N PRO A 24 -2.26 27.81 22.74
CA PRO A 24 -1.41 28.11 23.89
C PRO A 24 -2.03 27.66 25.23
N GLY A 25 -1.22 27.00 26.07
CA GLY A 25 -1.65 26.51 27.38
C GLY A 25 -2.52 25.25 27.34
N TRP A 26 -2.79 24.68 26.16
CA TRP A 26 -3.54 23.43 26.02
C TRP A 26 -2.82 22.27 26.71
N GLY A 27 -3.62 21.38 27.34
CA GLY A 27 -3.12 20.19 28.02
C GLY A 27 -2.81 20.36 29.50
N ALA A 28 -2.80 21.59 30.04
CA ALA A 28 -2.56 21.83 31.46
C ALA A 28 -3.62 21.19 32.37
N ASP A 29 -4.84 21.03 31.86
CA ASP A 29 -5.99 20.42 32.52
C ASP A 29 -6.22 18.95 32.10
N ALA A 30 -5.31 18.33 31.33
CA ALA A 30 -5.52 16.98 30.79
C ALA A 30 -5.83 15.93 31.88
N ALA A 31 -5.22 16.03 33.06
CA ALA A 31 -5.48 15.14 34.19
C ALA A 31 -6.91 15.24 34.76
N VAL A 32 -7.60 16.37 34.57
CA VAL A 32 -9.01 16.54 34.99
C VAL A 32 -10.00 16.36 33.85
N VAL A 33 -9.55 16.50 32.61
CA VAL A 33 -10.35 16.27 31.39
C VAL A 33 -10.44 14.79 31.03
N MET A 34 -9.39 14.00 31.31
CA MET A 34 -9.36 12.57 31.04
C MET A 34 -9.98 11.76 32.19
N ALA A 35 -10.72 10.70 31.84
CA ALA A 35 -11.26 9.76 32.80
C ALA A 35 -10.10 8.98 33.45
N PRO A 36 -10.15 8.65 34.76
CA PRO A 36 -9.06 7.95 35.44
C PRO A 36 -8.64 6.66 34.73
N ALA A 37 -9.60 5.83 34.33
CA ALA A 37 -9.32 4.59 33.62
C ALA A 37 -8.63 4.80 32.25
N PHE A 38 -8.91 5.92 31.59
CA PHE A 38 -8.21 6.27 30.35
C PHE A 38 -6.81 6.81 30.62
N ALA A 39 -6.66 7.65 31.66
CA ALA A 39 -5.38 8.20 32.10
C ALA A 39 -4.40 7.12 32.60
N ASP A 40 -4.90 6.02 33.17
CA ASP A 40 -4.08 4.87 33.57
C ASP A 40 -3.45 4.15 32.37
N VAL A 41 -4.14 4.15 31.21
CA VAL A 41 -3.66 3.54 29.96
C VAL A 41 -2.80 4.52 29.16
N VAL A 42 -3.21 5.79 29.11
CA VAL A 42 -2.53 6.86 28.41
C VAL A 42 -2.31 8.01 29.38
N PRO A 43 -1.12 8.11 30.01
CA PRO A 43 -0.84 9.18 30.95
C PRO A 43 -1.05 10.57 30.34
N PRO A 44 -1.63 11.55 31.06
CA PRO A 44 -1.96 12.87 30.52
C PRO A 44 -0.79 13.59 29.85
N GLU A 45 0.41 13.51 30.42
CA GLU A 45 1.63 14.06 29.84
C GLU A 45 2.03 13.38 28.52
N MET A 46 1.84 12.06 28.44
CA MET A 46 2.08 11.29 27.21
C MET A 46 1.08 11.70 26.12
N PHE A 47 -0.19 11.86 26.50
CA PHE A 47 -1.26 12.33 25.62
C PHE A 47 -0.94 13.71 25.05
N VAL A 48 -0.62 14.67 25.92
CA VAL A 48 -0.31 16.06 25.54
C VAL A 48 0.90 16.10 24.61
N ASN A 49 1.99 15.41 24.95
CA ASN A 49 3.19 15.33 24.10
C ASN A 49 2.89 14.74 22.71
N ALA A 50 2.01 13.74 22.62
CA ALA A 50 1.64 13.16 21.34
C ALA A 50 0.85 14.14 20.47
N TYR A 51 -0.06 14.92 21.05
CA TYR A 51 -0.84 15.92 20.31
C TYR A 51 -0.01 17.13 19.92
N GLN A 52 0.93 17.59 20.75
CA GLN A 52 1.88 18.64 20.38
C GLN A 52 2.72 18.25 19.16
N ARG A 53 3.21 17.00 19.09
CA ARG A 53 3.90 16.50 17.88
C ARG A 53 2.98 16.44 16.66
N ARG A 54 1.73 16.02 16.83
CA ARG A 54 0.75 16.01 15.72
C ARG A 54 0.46 17.42 15.22
N ALA A 55 0.48 18.41 16.10
CA ALA A 55 0.18 19.79 15.74
C ALA A 55 1.19 20.37 14.72
N GLU A 56 2.42 19.83 14.63
CA GLU A 56 3.37 20.16 13.55
C GLU A 56 2.82 19.89 12.14
N ARG A 57 1.92 18.90 12.02
CA ARG A 57 1.27 18.51 10.76
C ARG A 57 -0.12 19.11 10.58
N PHE A 58 -0.81 19.42 11.67
CA PHE A 58 -2.22 19.84 11.63
C PHE A 58 -2.43 21.33 11.86
N ALA A 59 -1.55 22.06 12.56
CA ALA A 59 -1.81 23.45 12.91
C ALA A 59 -1.55 24.42 11.72
N PRO A 60 -2.50 25.33 11.39
CA PRO A 60 -3.83 25.46 11.98
C PRO A 60 -4.78 24.35 11.50
N VAL A 61 -5.51 23.72 12.43
CA VAL A 61 -6.34 22.56 12.13
C VAL A 61 -7.56 22.98 11.31
N THR A 62 -7.74 22.35 10.14
CA THR A 62 -8.91 22.59 9.29
C THR A 62 -9.98 21.54 9.58
N VAL A 63 -11.03 21.92 10.29
CA VAL A 63 -12.18 21.04 10.54
C VAL A 63 -13.09 21.02 9.31
N VAL A 64 -13.18 19.86 8.66
CA VAL A 64 -13.98 19.62 7.45
C VAL A 64 -15.43 19.26 7.79
N ALA A 65 -15.61 18.42 8.82
CA ALA A 65 -16.91 18.00 9.31
C ALA A 65 -16.85 17.76 10.81
N LEU A 66 -17.97 18.00 11.50
CA LEU A 66 -18.14 17.76 12.93
C LEU A 66 -19.52 17.12 13.14
N GLU A 67 -19.56 16.00 13.84
CA GLU A 67 -20.77 15.20 14.02
C GLU A 67 -20.83 14.69 15.47
N ALA A 68 -22.02 14.71 16.07
CA ALA A 68 -22.31 14.04 17.33
C ALA A 68 -23.13 12.78 17.07
N ASP A 69 -22.81 11.70 17.80
CA ASP A 69 -23.62 10.50 17.91
C ASP A 69 -24.15 10.41 19.34
N GLY A 70 -25.38 10.91 19.53
CA GLY A 70 -25.94 11.18 20.85
C GLY A 70 -25.17 12.26 21.62
N ASP A 71 -25.36 12.33 22.94
CA ASP A 71 -24.74 13.36 23.77
C ASP A 71 -23.29 13.04 24.16
N TYR A 72 -22.89 11.76 24.10
CA TYR A 72 -21.67 11.22 24.72
C TYR A 72 -20.63 10.66 23.72
N SER A 73 -20.89 10.78 22.42
CA SER A 73 -19.91 10.52 21.36
C SER A 73 -19.91 11.63 20.31
N ALA A 74 -18.73 11.96 19.81
CA ALA A 74 -18.57 12.88 18.69
C ALA A 74 -17.37 12.50 17.83
N ARG A 75 -17.39 12.91 16.56
CA ARG A 75 -16.27 12.79 15.62
C ARG A 75 -16.07 14.07 14.80
N ALA A 76 -14.82 14.34 14.43
CA ALA A 76 -14.46 15.42 13.54
C ALA A 76 -13.56 14.90 12.42
N SER A 77 -13.88 15.26 11.18
CA SER A 77 -12.97 15.11 10.05
C SER A 77 -12.08 16.35 9.98
N VAL A 78 -10.76 16.16 10.04
CA VAL A 78 -9.77 17.24 9.99
C VAL A 78 -8.81 17.04 8.83
N ALA A 79 -8.54 18.10 8.09
CA ALA A 79 -7.50 18.11 7.06
C ALA A 79 -6.17 18.56 7.70
N ASP A 80 -5.09 17.89 7.34
CA ASP A 80 -3.73 18.37 7.63
C ASP A 80 -3.28 19.47 6.66
N VAL A 81 -2.08 20.02 6.85
CA VAL A 81 -1.50 21.06 5.98
C VAL A 81 -1.27 20.60 4.53
N GLU A 82 -1.26 19.29 4.27
CA GLU A 82 -1.14 18.69 2.94
C GLU A 82 -2.52 18.34 2.33
N GLY A 83 -3.62 18.55 3.06
CA GLY A 83 -4.99 18.26 2.63
C GLY A 83 -5.47 16.83 2.88
N ALA A 84 -4.68 15.98 3.54
CA ALA A 84 -5.09 14.62 3.88
C ALA A 84 -6.08 14.65 5.06
N ILE A 85 -7.20 13.93 4.91
CA ILE A 85 -8.26 13.90 5.93
C ILE A 85 -7.98 12.80 6.96
N SER A 86 -8.06 13.16 8.24
CA SER A 86 -8.09 12.25 9.37
C SER A 86 -9.39 12.42 10.14
N VAL A 87 -9.87 11.36 10.80
CA VAL A 87 -11.04 11.43 11.69
C VAL A 87 -10.58 11.32 13.13
N VAL A 88 -10.96 12.31 13.94
CA VAL A 88 -10.76 12.34 15.38
C VAL A 88 -12.06 11.93 16.05
N HIS A 89 -12.00 10.92 16.90
CA HIS A 89 -13.14 10.44 17.67
C HIS A 89 -12.99 10.83 19.14
N CYS A 90 -14.12 11.11 19.81
CA CYS A 90 -14.18 11.37 21.23
C CYS A 90 -15.39 10.66 21.85
N HIS A 91 -15.16 9.92 22.93
CA HIS A 91 -16.18 9.40 23.84
C HIS A 91 -15.98 9.99 25.23
N VAL A 92 -17.09 10.29 25.89
CA VAL A 92 -17.11 10.91 27.22
C VAL A 92 -17.99 10.15 28.20
N GLU A 93 -17.75 10.35 29.49
CA GLU A 93 -18.60 9.82 30.55
C GLU A 93 -20.00 10.44 30.50
N GLU A 94 -21.01 9.62 30.79
CA GLU A 94 -22.39 10.11 30.97
C GLU A 94 -22.52 10.99 32.22
N ALA A 95 -21.79 10.65 33.28
CA ALA A 95 -21.75 11.41 34.52
C ALA A 95 -20.88 12.66 34.40
N GLU A 96 -21.24 13.72 35.13
CA GLU A 96 -20.37 14.88 35.28
C GLU A 96 -19.03 14.48 35.93
N PRO A 97 -17.90 15.06 35.47
CA PRO A 97 -17.79 16.22 34.59
C PRO A 97 -17.65 15.87 33.10
N HIS A 98 -18.17 14.73 32.65
CA HIS A 98 -18.08 14.23 31.27
C HIS A 98 -16.64 14.11 30.79
N ARG A 99 -15.81 13.34 31.51
CA ARG A 99 -14.40 13.17 31.18
C ARG A 99 -14.25 12.32 29.93
N ILE A 100 -13.16 12.50 29.19
CA ILE A 100 -12.84 11.70 28.01
C ILE A 100 -12.49 10.28 28.46
N THR A 101 -13.32 9.31 28.06
CA THR A 101 -13.07 7.89 28.29
C THR A 101 -12.24 7.28 27.17
N ARG A 102 -12.32 7.85 25.97
CA ARG A 102 -11.54 7.41 24.81
C ARG A 102 -11.45 8.51 23.76
N THR A 103 -10.28 8.67 23.16
CA THR A 103 -10.11 9.45 21.94
C THR A 103 -8.99 8.85 21.08
N TRP A 104 -9.21 8.83 19.77
CA TRP A 104 -8.25 8.31 18.81
C TRP A 104 -8.41 9.03 17.47
N MET A 105 -7.36 8.96 16.65
CA MET A 105 -7.31 9.54 15.31
C MET A 105 -6.89 8.47 14.31
N LEU A 106 -7.58 8.41 13.17
CA LEU A 106 -7.26 7.51 12.04
C LEU A 106 -7.29 8.31 10.74
N GLY A 107 -6.59 7.85 9.70
CA GLY A 107 -6.80 8.38 8.35
C GLY A 107 -8.25 8.14 7.90
N TYR A 108 -8.86 9.09 7.20
CA TYR A 108 -10.24 8.96 6.73
C TYR A 108 -10.34 7.82 5.73
N VAL A 109 -11.12 6.81 6.09
CA VAL A 109 -11.65 5.80 5.18
C VAL A 109 -13.14 6.09 5.08
N PRO A 110 -13.69 6.41 3.89
CA PRO A 110 -15.10 6.71 3.74
C PRO A 110 -15.99 5.61 4.33
N ASP A 111 -17.03 5.99 5.07
CA ASP A 111 -18.06 5.06 5.53
C ASP A 111 -18.76 4.43 4.31
N GLY A 112 -19.08 3.13 4.39
CA GLY A 112 -19.80 2.40 3.33
C GLY A 112 -18.93 1.75 2.25
N LEU A 113 -17.60 1.78 2.39
CA LEU A 113 -16.71 0.94 1.59
C LEU A 113 -16.74 -0.50 2.09
N THR A 114 -16.74 -1.45 1.16
CA THR A 114 -16.52 -2.88 1.48
C THR A 114 -15.09 -3.11 1.95
N ASP A 115 -14.85 -4.26 2.57
CA ASP A 115 -13.51 -4.66 3.00
C ASP A 115 -12.49 -4.59 1.85
N ARG A 116 -11.26 -4.19 2.20
CA ARG A 116 -10.13 -4.19 1.27
C ARG A 116 -9.69 -5.62 0.97
N LEU A 117 -8.86 -5.78 -0.06
CA LEU A 117 -8.21 -7.06 -0.30
C LEU A 117 -7.38 -7.47 0.90
N PRO A 118 -7.45 -8.74 1.32
CA PRO A 118 -6.75 -9.20 2.51
C PRO A 118 -5.23 -9.13 2.32
N VAL A 119 -4.51 -8.99 3.44
CA VAL A 119 -3.04 -9.07 3.47
C VAL A 119 -2.58 -10.51 3.22
N VAL A 120 -3.38 -11.49 3.62
CA VAL A 120 -3.19 -12.93 3.36
C VAL A 120 -4.51 -13.50 2.89
N PHE A 121 -4.55 -14.05 1.67
CA PHE A 121 -5.77 -14.58 1.07
C PHE A 121 -6.08 -15.99 1.61
N GLY A 122 -7.30 -16.15 2.13
CA GLY A 122 -7.96 -17.42 2.38
C GLY A 122 -8.80 -17.89 1.18
N VAL A 123 -9.22 -19.15 1.21
CA VAL A 123 -10.03 -19.75 0.13
C VAL A 123 -11.37 -19.03 -0.02
N ASP A 124 -11.95 -18.54 1.07
CA ASP A 124 -13.24 -17.85 1.08
C ASP A 124 -13.16 -16.41 0.52
N ASP A 125 -11.95 -15.84 0.39
CA ASP A 125 -11.73 -14.49 -0.14
C ASP A 125 -11.81 -14.45 -1.68
N VAL A 126 -11.69 -15.60 -2.34
CA VAL A 126 -11.86 -15.73 -3.78
C VAL A 126 -13.29 -16.20 -4.03
N PRO A 127 -14.19 -15.36 -4.56
CA PRO A 127 -15.53 -15.78 -4.91
C PRO A 127 -15.42 -17.02 -5.78
N SER A 128 -16.14 -18.10 -5.44
CA SER A 128 -16.02 -19.42 -6.06
C SER A 128 -15.88 -19.27 -7.58
N ALA A 129 -14.64 -19.27 -8.06
CA ALA A 129 -14.38 -19.13 -9.47
C ALA A 129 -15.07 -20.34 -10.10
N ARG A 130 -15.86 -20.13 -11.15
CA ARG A 130 -16.23 -21.26 -12.01
C ARG A 130 -14.91 -21.92 -12.36
N ALA A 131 -14.63 -23.07 -11.78
CA ALA A 131 -13.40 -23.80 -12.02
C ALA A 131 -13.36 -24.08 -13.51
N VAL A 132 -12.69 -23.21 -14.26
CA VAL A 132 -12.42 -23.45 -15.66
C VAL A 132 -11.30 -24.47 -15.62
N ASP A 133 -11.62 -25.66 -16.10
CA ASP A 133 -10.69 -26.77 -16.21
C ASP A 133 -9.55 -26.32 -17.14
N GLY A 134 -8.40 -25.96 -16.54
CA GLY A 134 -7.30 -25.28 -17.22
C GLY A 134 -6.64 -24.20 -16.35
N GLY A 135 -5.96 -24.63 -15.28
CA GLY A 135 -5.44 -23.79 -14.20
C GLY A 135 -4.72 -22.51 -14.66
N SER A 136 -5.34 -21.36 -14.35
CA SER A 136 -4.76 -20.03 -14.52
C SER A 136 -3.43 -19.90 -13.77
N ARG A 137 -2.61 -18.94 -14.19
CA ARG A 137 -1.26 -18.75 -13.68
C ARG A 137 -1.11 -17.33 -13.15
N LEU A 138 -0.46 -17.21 -12.00
CA LEU A 138 0.10 -15.95 -11.57
C LEU A 138 1.60 -16.01 -11.83
N VAL A 139 2.06 -15.27 -12.84
CA VAL A 139 3.49 -15.16 -13.15
C VAL A 139 4.02 -13.90 -12.48
N VAL A 140 5.13 -14.02 -11.75
CA VAL A 140 5.85 -12.88 -11.19
C VAL A 140 7.20 -12.77 -11.89
N MET A 141 7.36 -11.73 -12.69
CA MET A 141 8.62 -11.35 -13.32
C MET A 141 9.36 -10.40 -12.38
N THR A 142 10.43 -10.89 -11.76
CA THR A 142 11.10 -10.24 -10.62
C THR A 142 12.58 -10.03 -10.89
N GLY A 143 13.19 -9.05 -10.22
CA GLY A 143 14.59 -8.68 -10.37
C GLY A 143 14.82 -7.18 -10.20
N VAL A 144 16.07 -6.81 -9.90
CA VAL A 144 16.45 -5.41 -9.71
C VAL A 144 16.34 -4.59 -11.01
N PRO A 145 16.26 -3.26 -10.95
CA PRO A 145 16.26 -2.41 -12.14
C PRO A 145 17.42 -2.74 -13.10
N GLY A 146 17.14 -2.77 -14.41
CA GLY A 146 18.13 -3.09 -15.45
C GLY A 146 18.39 -4.58 -15.69
N SER A 147 17.81 -5.49 -14.90
CA SER A 147 18.03 -6.94 -15.05
C SER A 147 17.33 -7.59 -16.26
N GLY A 148 16.62 -6.83 -17.09
CA GLY A 148 15.91 -7.33 -18.27
C GLY A 148 14.49 -7.84 -18.02
N LYS A 149 14.00 -7.86 -16.77
CA LYS A 149 12.67 -8.37 -16.39
C LYS A 149 11.51 -7.85 -17.26
N SER A 150 11.43 -6.56 -17.53
CA SER A 150 10.32 -5.95 -18.27
C SER A 150 10.29 -6.40 -19.73
N THR A 151 11.46 -6.50 -20.36
CA THR A 151 11.58 -7.00 -21.74
C THR A 151 11.15 -8.47 -21.84
N ILE A 152 11.51 -9.29 -20.85
CA ILE A 152 11.06 -10.68 -20.79
C ILE A 152 9.55 -10.77 -20.52
N ALA A 153 9.03 -9.96 -19.59
CA ALA A 153 7.59 -9.91 -19.28
C ALA A 153 6.76 -9.60 -20.52
N ASP A 154 7.13 -8.56 -21.28
CA ASP A 154 6.39 -8.12 -22.46
C ASP A 154 6.39 -9.20 -23.56
N GLU A 155 7.54 -9.81 -23.86
CA GLU A 155 7.61 -10.89 -24.86
C GLU A 155 6.88 -12.16 -24.41
N VAL A 156 7.02 -12.55 -23.14
CA VAL A 156 6.29 -13.70 -22.59
C VAL A 156 4.79 -13.44 -22.63
N GLY A 157 4.33 -12.26 -22.21
CA GLY A 157 2.92 -11.87 -22.26
C GLY A 157 2.38 -11.91 -23.70
N ARG A 158 3.15 -11.39 -24.66
CA ARG A 158 2.81 -11.47 -26.09
C ARG A 158 2.71 -12.91 -26.61
N VAL A 159 3.64 -13.79 -26.22
CA VAL A 159 3.66 -15.19 -26.65
C VAL A 159 2.51 -15.99 -26.03
N LEU A 160 2.20 -15.76 -24.76
CA LEU A 160 1.17 -16.51 -24.02
C LEU A 160 -0.24 -15.93 -24.16
N GLY A 161 -0.36 -14.66 -24.58
CA GLY A 161 -1.63 -13.93 -24.59
C GLY A 161 -2.07 -13.48 -23.19
N ASP A 162 -1.16 -13.48 -22.22
CA ASP A 162 -1.44 -13.10 -20.83
C ASP A 162 -1.14 -11.60 -20.62
N PRO A 163 -2.00 -10.85 -19.91
CA PRO A 163 -1.76 -9.44 -19.63
C PRO A 163 -0.55 -9.24 -18.72
N VAL A 164 0.24 -8.20 -19.03
CA VAL A 164 1.38 -7.75 -18.21
C VAL A 164 0.98 -6.49 -17.45
N PHE A 165 1.01 -6.58 -16.11
CA PHE A 165 0.84 -5.44 -15.22
C PHE A 165 2.22 -5.04 -14.67
N ALA A 166 2.73 -3.90 -15.12
CA ALA A 166 4.06 -3.43 -14.79
C ALA A 166 4.00 -2.26 -13.82
N MET A 167 4.78 -2.36 -12.74
CA MET A 167 4.84 -1.37 -11.66
C MET A 167 5.08 0.06 -12.17
N ASP A 168 6.04 0.23 -13.07
CA ASP A 168 6.44 1.55 -13.56
C ASP A 168 5.42 2.19 -14.49
N TRP A 169 4.71 1.39 -15.30
CA TRP A 169 3.54 1.87 -16.05
C TRP A 169 2.42 2.38 -15.14
N LEU A 170 2.11 1.63 -14.08
CA LEU A 170 1.07 2.02 -13.13
C LEU A 170 1.44 3.30 -12.38
N LEU A 171 2.67 3.39 -11.87
CA LEU A 171 3.12 4.57 -11.15
C LEU A 171 3.31 5.79 -12.06
N GLY A 172 3.79 5.60 -13.30
CA GLY A 172 3.86 6.68 -14.27
C GLY A 172 2.48 7.24 -14.65
N ALA A 173 1.47 6.37 -14.70
CA ALA A 173 0.08 6.80 -14.90
C ALA A 173 -0.48 7.62 -13.72
N LEU A 174 0.11 7.52 -12.52
CA LEU A 174 -0.29 8.30 -11.35
C LEU A 174 0.34 9.70 -11.30
N THR A 175 1.28 10.02 -12.17
CA THR A 175 1.97 11.33 -12.17
C THR A 175 1.03 12.53 -12.27
N PRO A 176 -0.05 12.52 -13.09
CA PRO A 176 -1.05 13.60 -13.08
C PRO A 176 -1.78 13.81 -11.75
N PHE A 177 -1.77 12.80 -10.87
CA PHE A 177 -2.37 12.82 -9.54
C PHE A 177 -1.33 13.05 -8.42
N GLY A 178 -0.13 13.52 -8.78
CA GLY A 178 0.95 13.74 -7.85
C GLY A 178 1.74 12.47 -7.49
N GLY A 179 1.66 11.40 -8.29
CA GLY A 179 2.28 10.09 -8.04
C GLY A 179 3.74 10.11 -7.57
N HIS A 180 4.56 11.02 -8.10
CA HIS A 180 5.96 11.19 -7.69
C HIS A 180 6.15 11.83 -6.30
N HIS A 181 5.12 12.48 -5.78
CA HIS A 181 5.10 13.13 -4.48
C HIS A 181 4.24 12.36 -3.45
N LEU A 182 3.55 11.29 -3.88
CA LEU A 182 2.81 10.43 -2.98
C LEU A 182 3.78 9.73 -2.03
N LYS A 183 3.48 9.81 -0.74
CA LYS A 183 4.09 8.94 0.27
C LYS A 183 3.68 7.50 -0.02
N HIS A 184 4.52 6.53 0.30
CA HIS A 184 4.22 5.09 0.15
C HIS A 184 4.00 4.61 -1.30
N THR A 185 4.70 5.18 -2.29
CA THR A 185 4.56 4.82 -3.71
C THR A 185 4.72 3.32 -3.98
N GLY A 186 5.60 2.63 -3.22
CA GLY A 186 5.76 1.18 -3.29
C GLY A 186 4.50 0.41 -2.85
N GLU A 187 3.90 0.78 -1.72
CA GLU A 187 2.67 0.15 -1.21
C GLU A 187 1.50 0.40 -2.17
N ILE A 188 1.42 1.58 -2.78
CA ILE A 188 0.42 1.90 -3.82
C ILE A 188 0.59 0.98 -5.03
N ALA A 189 1.82 0.82 -5.53
CA ALA A 189 2.11 -0.09 -6.62
C ALA A 189 1.73 -1.53 -6.29
N ASP A 190 2.10 -2.01 -5.10
CA ASP A 190 1.81 -3.37 -4.66
C ASP A 190 0.29 -3.61 -4.56
N GLU A 191 -0.49 -2.64 -4.06
CA GLU A 191 -1.95 -2.75 -4.01
C GLU A 191 -2.59 -2.77 -5.41
N LEU A 192 -2.12 -1.91 -6.33
CA LEU A 192 -2.61 -1.87 -7.71
C LEU A 192 -2.32 -3.19 -8.45
N LEU A 193 -1.09 -3.69 -8.36
CA LEU A 193 -0.69 -4.95 -8.97
C LEU A 193 -1.47 -6.13 -8.39
N THR A 194 -1.62 -6.18 -7.05
CA THR A 194 -2.40 -7.21 -6.36
C THR A 194 -3.85 -7.18 -6.83
N THR A 195 -4.46 -6.00 -6.91
CA THR A 195 -5.86 -5.84 -7.33
C THR A 195 -6.08 -6.30 -8.77
N LEU A 196 -5.18 -5.92 -9.69
CA LEU A 196 -5.28 -6.31 -11.10
C LEU A 196 -5.12 -7.82 -11.28
N ALA A 197 -4.11 -8.43 -10.65
CA ALA A 197 -3.93 -9.87 -10.68
C ALA A 197 -5.11 -10.62 -10.04
N PHE A 198 -5.57 -10.20 -8.86
CA PHE A 198 -6.72 -10.81 -8.21
C PHE A 198 -7.96 -10.84 -9.12
N ARG A 199 -8.27 -9.72 -9.78
CA ARG A 199 -9.38 -9.62 -10.73
C ARG A 199 -9.24 -10.59 -11.89
N GLN A 200 -8.03 -10.76 -12.44
CA GLN A 200 -7.77 -11.75 -13.50
C GLN A 200 -7.96 -13.18 -13.01
N LEU A 201 -7.41 -13.51 -11.84
CA LEU A 201 -7.52 -14.86 -11.27
C LEU A 201 -8.98 -15.22 -10.93
N VAL A 202 -9.76 -14.29 -10.39
CA VAL A 202 -11.21 -14.45 -10.16
C VAL A 202 -11.96 -14.70 -11.48
N ALA A 203 -11.51 -14.09 -12.58
CA ALA A 203 -12.05 -14.33 -13.92
C ALA A 203 -11.56 -15.66 -14.56
N GLY A 204 -10.73 -16.44 -13.86
CA GLY A 204 -10.13 -17.67 -14.39
C GLY A 204 -9.02 -17.41 -15.43
N GLN A 205 -8.48 -16.19 -15.47
CA GLN A 205 -7.46 -15.77 -16.43
C GLN A 205 -6.08 -15.70 -15.77
N SER A 206 -5.03 -15.94 -16.55
CA SER A 206 -3.66 -15.75 -16.06
C SER A 206 -3.27 -14.27 -16.10
N SER A 207 -2.21 -13.92 -15.39
CA SER A 207 -1.62 -12.57 -15.42
C SER A 207 -0.13 -12.61 -15.10
N ILE A 208 0.61 -11.63 -15.63
CA ILE A 208 2.04 -11.42 -15.37
C ILE A 208 2.20 -10.12 -14.58
N LEU A 209 2.86 -10.19 -13.42
CA LEU A 209 3.28 -9.04 -12.63
C LEU A 209 4.75 -8.73 -12.94
N ASP A 210 5.04 -7.55 -13.50
CA ASP A 210 6.40 -7.04 -13.67
C ASP A 210 6.72 -6.03 -12.58
N ALA A 211 7.40 -6.50 -11.54
CA ALA A 211 7.78 -5.70 -10.38
C ALA A 211 9.09 -6.24 -9.79
N PRO A 212 9.92 -5.39 -9.15
CA PRO A 212 11.08 -5.87 -8.42
C PRO A 212 10.71 -6.94 -7.39
N ALA A 213 9.55 -6.76 -6.72
CA ALA A 213 9.02 -7.68 -5.72
C ALA A 213 10.09 -8.05 -4.67
N GLU A 214 10.72 -7.03 -4.09
CA GLU A 214 11.80 -7.16 -3.11
C GLU A 214 11.27 -7.39 -1.69
N ASP A 215 10.06 -6.88 -1.40
CA ASP A 215 9.42 -7.00 -0.09
C ASP A 215 8.84 -8.40 0.16
N ALA A 216 9.13 -8.97 1.33
CA ALA A 216 8.70 -10.32 1.69
C ALA A 216 7.18 -10.41 1.91
N ALA A 217 6.56 -9.38 2.50
CA ALA A 217 5.12 -9.39 2.76
C ALA A 217 4.33 -9.35 1.45
N THR A 218 4.76 -8.57 0.46
CA THR A 218 4.16 -8.56 -0.88
C THR A 218 4.28 -9.92 -1.57
N ARG A 219 5.42 -10.61 -1.45
CA ARG A 219 5.60 -11.98 -1.98
C ARG A 219 4.64 -12.97 -1.32
N GLU A 220 4.56 -12.96 0.01
CA GLU A 220 3.66 -13.82 0.78
C GLU A 220 2.20 -13.59 0.41
N ARG A 221 1.81 -12.32 0.24
CA ARG A 221 0.47 -11.94 -0.22
C ARG A 221 0.15 -12.52 -1.59
N TRP A 222 1.04 -12.38 -2.58
CA TRP A 222 0.83 -12.97 -3.92
C TRP A 222 0.84 -14.50 -3.93
N ILE A 223 1.66 -15.14 -3.09
CA ILE A 223 1.65 -16.60 -2.89
C ILE A 223 0.29 -17.06 -2.36
N SER A 224 -0.21 -16.41 -1.31
CA SER A 224 -1.51 -16.74 -0.73
C SER A 224 -2.66 -16.51 -1.72
N MET A 225 -2.61 -15.41 -2.49
CA MET A 225 -3.58 -15.08 -3.53
C MET A 225 -3.65 -16.14 -4.62
N ALA A 226 -2.51 -16.55 -5.18
CA ALA A 226 -2.46 -17.60 -6.19
C ALA A 226 -3.02 -18.92 -5.65
N LYS A 227 -2.65 -19.28 -4.41
CA LYS A 227 -3.13 -20.50 -3.74
C LYS A 227 -4.65 -20.47 -3.51
N ALA A 228 -5.18 -19.36 -2.98
CA ALA A 228 -6.60 -19.19 -2.73
C ALA A 228 -7.42 -19.28 -4.03
N ALA A 229 -6.90 -18.74 -5.13
CA ALA A 229 -7.54 -18.79 -6.44
C ALA A 229 -7.39 -20.14 -7.17
N GLY A 230 -6.67 -21.11 -6.59
CA GLY A 230 -6.32 -22.37 -7.26
C GLY A 230 -5.38 -22.18 -8.46
N ALA A 231 -4.76 -21.00 -8.57
CA ALA A 231 -3.86 -20.63 -9.65
C ALA A 231 -2.45 -21.14 -9.38
N ARG A 232 -1.70 -21.38 -10.45
CA ARG A 232 -0.31 -21.80 -10.36
C ARG A 232 0.60 -20.59 -10.29
N LEU A 233 1.31 -20.44 -9.17
CA LEU A 233 2.38 -19.45 -9.06
C LEU A 233 3.60 -19.87 -9.91
N ARG A 234 4.17 -18.93 -10.66
CA ARG A 234 5.42 -19.08 -11.42
C ARG A 234 6.28 -17.85 -11.21
N VAL A 235 7.43 -18.00 -10.59
CA VAL A 235 8.37 -16.89 -10.37
C VAL A 235 9.51 -16.98 -11.37
N VAL A 236 9.76 -15.92 -12.13
CA VAL A 236 10.89 -15.81 -13.05
C VAL A 236 11.76 -14.66 -12.56
N HIS A 237 12.90 -15.01 -11.96
CA HIS A 237 13.87 -14.06 -11.43
C HIS A 237 14.93 -13.73 -12.48
N CYS A 238 14.80 -12.55 -13.09
CA CYS A 238 15.74 -12.06 -14.08
C CYS A 238 16.97 -11.44 -13.40
N VAL A 239 18.15 -11.92 -13.77
CA VAL A 239 19.46 -11.42 -13.35
C VAL A 239 20.28 -11.06 -14.59
N CYS A 240 21.24 -10.14 -14.46
CA CYS A 240 22.23 -9.87 -15.51
C CYS A 240 23.61 -10.13 -14.90
N THR A 241 24.24 -11.25 -15.25
CA THR A 241 25.53 -11.64 -14.66
C THR A 241 26.71 -10.80 -15.16
N ASP A 242 26.59 -10.24 -16.37
CA ASP A 242 27.50 -9.22 -16.89
C ASP A 242 27.18 -7.87 -16.24
N LEU A 243 28.02 -7.48 -15.27
CA LEU A 243 27.85 -6.24 -14.49
C LEU A 243 28.13 -4.98 -15.31
N GLU A 244 29.01 -5.03 -16.32
CA GLU A 244 29.27 -3.88 -17.20
C GLU A 244 28.06 -3.62 -18.09
N LEU A 245 27.51 -4.69 -18.67
CA LEU A 245 26.25 -4.63 -19.41
C LEU A 245 25.10 -4.16 -18.52
N HIS A 246 24.95 -4.72 -17.31
CA HIS A 246 23.88 -4.35 -16.39
C HIS A 246 23.97 -2.86 -16.02
N ARG A 247 25.17 -2.37 -15.70
CA ARG A 247 25.40 -0.96 -15.43
C ARG A 247 25.04 -0.09 -16.62
N SER A 248 25.50 -0.44 -17.82
CA SER A 248 25.17 0.32 -19.03
C SER A 248 23.65 0.34 -19.30
N ARG A 249 22.94 -0.76 -19.01
CA ARG A 249 21.48 -0.84 -19.11
C ARG A 249 20.76 0.02 -18.09
N VAL A 250 21.30 0.21 -16.89
CA VAL A 250 20.71 1.05 -15.83
C VAL A 250 20.92 2.53 -16.12
N GLU A 251 22.16 2.91 -16.42
CA GLU A 251 22.56 4.31 -16.63
C GLU A 251 22.09 4.84 -18.00
N GLY A 252 22.10 3.99 -19.03
CA GLY A 252 21.67 4.32 -20.40
C GLY A 252 20.19 4.10 -20.67
N ARG A 253 19.40 3.73 -19.66
CA ARG A 253 18.02 3.30 -19.83
C ARG A 253 17.14 4.41 -20.42
N ARG A 254 16.32 4.02 -21.40
CA ARG A 254 15.25 4.82 -22.03
C ARG A 254 14.05 3.91 -22.26
N ARG A 255 13.06 3.98 -21.40
CA ARG A 255 11.85 3.17 -21.46
C ARG A 255 10.71 3.85 -22.20
N GLY A 256 10.69 5.18 -22.20
CA GLY A 256 9.59 5.93 -22.82
C GLY A 256 8.23 5.67 -22.16
N ILE A 257 8.23 5.29 -20.88
CA ILE A 257 6.98 5.19 -20.10
C ILE A 257 6.54 6.62 -19.76
N PRO A 258 5.29 7.01 -20.11
CA PRO A 258 4.76 8.31 -19.73
C PRO A 258 4.77 8.51 -18.22
N GLY A 259 5.31 9.64 -17.77
CA GLY A 259 5.34 9.99 -16.35
C GLY A 259 6.29 9.14 -15.51
N TRP A 260 7.24 8.40 -16.10
CA TRP A 260 8.24 7.62 -15.36
C TRP A 260 9.66 8.08 -15.68
N TYR A 261 10.58 7.85 -14.74
CA TYR A 261 11.99 8.19 -14.93
C TYR A 261 12.71 7.14 -15.79
N ASP A 262 13.51 7.60 -16.73
CA ASP A 262 14.15 6.70 -17.70
C ASP A 262 15.41 6.04 -17.16
N ALA A 263 16.28 6.77 -16.45
CA ALA A 263 17.58 6.29 -15.95
C ALA A 263 17.56 5.97 -14.46
N GLY A 264 18.40 5.02 -14.02
CA GLY A 264 18.57 4.65 -12.61
C GLY A 264 19.97 4.94 -12.08
N ASP A 265 20.13 4.88 -10.77
CA ASP A 265 21.43 4.94 -10.09
C ASP A 265 22.00 3.52 -9.94
N TRP A 266 23.22 3.30 -10.45
CA TRP A 266 23.92 2.03 -10.29
C TRP A 266 24.24 1.71 -8.82
N GLY A 267 24.50 2.73 -8.00
CA GLY A 267 24.72 2.56 -6.56
C GLY A 267 23.50 1.92 -5.87
N ASP A 268 22.31 2.49 -6.09
CA ASP A 268 21.04 1.93 -5.61
C ASP A 268 20.85 0.47 -6.07
N VAL A 269 21.07 0.20 -7.36
CA VAL A 269 20.92 -1.15 -7.92
C VAL A 269 21.84 -2.16 -7.24
N THR A 270 23.11 -1.83 -7.00
CA THR A 270 24.05 -2.76 -6.35
C THR A 270 23.67 -3.01 -4.89
N THR A 271 23.20 -2.00 -4.15
CA THR A 271 22.64 -2.18 -2.80
C THR A 271 21.43 -3.11 -2.81
N ARG A 272 20.50 -2.92 -3.76
CA ARG A 272 19.30 -3.76 -3.88
C ARG A 272 19.64 -5.19 -4.29
N MET A 273 20.63 -5.40 -5.15
CA MET A 273 21.13 -6.74 -5.51
C MET A 273 21.65 -7.49 -4.27
N ALA A 274 22.43 -6.81 -3.42
CA ALA A 274 22.97 -7.40 -2.20
C ALA A 274 21.88 -7.73 -1.17
N ALA A 275 20.82 -6.93 -1.12
CA ALA A 275 19.67 -7.13 -0.23
C ALA A 275 18.62 -8.13 -0.77
N PHE A 276 18.74 -8.55 -2.04
CA PHE A 276 17.71 -9.36 -2.70
C PHE A 276 17.66 -10.77 -2.12
N THR A 277 16.59 -11.08 -1.40
CA THR A 277 16.41 -12.40 -0.78
C THR A 277 15.80 -13.40 -1.77
N PRO A 278 16.14 -14.70 -1.66
CA PRO A 278 15.50 -15.75 -2.46
C PRO A 278 13.98 -15.82 -2.24
N TRP A 279 13.25 -16.24 -3.28
CA TRP A 279 11.82 -16.48 -3.17
C TRP A 279 11.52 -17.80 -2.45
N PRO A 280 10.48 -17.86 -1.59
CA PRO A 280 10.08 -19.08 -0.89
C PRO A 280 9.21 -20.01 -1.78
N ALA A 281 9.32 -19.90 -3.11
CA ALA A 281 8.51 -20.61 -4.09
C ALA A 281 9.37 -21.09 -5.27
N ALA A 282 8.84 -22.03 -6.05
CA ALA A 282 9.51 -22.52 -7.26
C ALA A 282 9.81 -21.36 -8.22
N THR A 283 11.10 -21.12 -8.45
CA THR A 283 11.63 -19.95 -9.16
C THR A 283 12.58 -20.38 -10.27
N LEU A 284 12.40 -19.84 -11.46
CA LEU A 284 13.41 -19.89 -12.53
C LEU A 284 14.30 -18.66 -12.42
N THR A 285 15.58 -18.84 -12.13
CA THR A 285 16.56 -17.77 -12.29
C THR A 285 17.01 -17.71 -13.75
N LEU A 286 16.86 -16.54 -14.37
CA LEU A 286 17.09 -16.32 -15.79
C LEU A 286 18.18 -15.26 -15.99
N ASP A 287 19.33 -15.67 -16.49
CA ASP A 287 20.40 -14.74 -16.87
C ASP A 287 20.10 -14.08 -18.22
N THR A 288 19.84 -12.77 -18.20
CA THR A 288 19.45 -11.93 -19.34
C THR A 288 20.64 -11.23 -20.01
N SER A 289 21.87 -11.61 -19.65
CA SER A 289 23.06 -11.35 -20.48
C SER A 289 23.03 -12.20 -21.77
N ARG A 290 22.30 -13.33 -21.74
CA ARG A 290 22.08 -14.22 -22.88
C ARG A 290 21.14 -13.59 -23.93
N PRO A 291 21.08 -14.14 -25.16
CA PRO A 291 20.14 -13.70 -26.18
C PRO A 291 18.68 -13.71 -25.69
N LEU A 292 17.93 -12.67 -26.07
CA LEU A 292 16.53 -12.49 -25.65
C LEU A 292 15.65 -13.69 -26.03
N ALA A 293 15.80 -14.22 -27.25
CA ALA A 293 14.99 -15.33 -27.73
C ALA A 293 15.13 -16.58 -26.85
N ASP A 294 16.35 -16.91 -26.43
CA ASP A 294 16.61 -18.06 -25.55
C ASP A 294 16.01 -17.82 -24.16
N CYS A 295 16.16 -16.61 -23.63
CA CYS A 295 15.59 -16.23 -22.34
C CYS A 295 14.05 -16.35 -22.33
N VAL A 296 13.40 -15.86 -23.39
CA VAL A 296 11.95 -15.93 -23.56
C VAL A 296 11.50 -17.39 -23.71
N ALA A 297 12.20 -18.20 -24.51
CA ALA A 297 11.88 -19.61 -24.68
C ALA A 297 11.97 -20.39 -23.35
N ASP A 298 13.03 -20.17 -22.56
CA ASP A 298 13.20 -20.77 -21.24
C ASP A 298 12.08 -20.35 -20.27
N ALA A 299 11.74 -19.05 -20.24
CA ALA A 299 10.68 -18.52 -19.39
C ALA A 299 9.31 -19.10 -19.76
N VAL A 300 8.97 -19.13 -21.05
CA VAL A 300 7.73 -19.72 -21.55
C VAL A 300 7.65 -21.20 -21.17
N ALA A 301 8.71 -21.97 -21.41
CA ALA A 301 8.74 -23.41 -21.10
C ALA A 301 8.59 -23.69 -19.59
N PHE A 302 9.14 -22.83 -18.73
CA PHE A 302 8.95 -22.92 -17.29
C PHE A 302 7.51 -22.56 -16.87
N ILE A 303 6.96 -21.47 -17.40
CA ILE A 303 5.62 -20.99 -17.06
C ILE A 303 4.56 -22.01 -17.48
N THR A 304 4.69 -22.59 -18.67
CA THR A 304 3.74 -23.56 -19.22
C THR A 304 3.98 -24.99 -18.75
N ARG A 305 4.99 -25.26 -17.92
CA ARG A 305 5.24 -26.63 -17.46
C ARG A 305 4.05 -27.20 -16.68
N GLY A 306 3.61 -28.39 -17.09
CA GLY A 306 2.53 -29.16 -16.48
C GLY A 306 1.13 -28.66 -16.79
N THR A 307 0.98 -27.77 -17.77
CA THR A 307 -0.32 -27.25 -18.25
C THR A 307 -0.98 -28.20 -19.22
#